data_AF-A0A292YIP5-F1
#
_entry.id   AF-A0A292YIP5-F1
#
_cell.length_a   1.000
_cell.length_b   1.000
_cell.length_c   1.000
_cell.angle_alpha   90.00
_cell.angle_beta   90.00
_cell.angle_gamma   90.00
#
_symmetry.space_group_name_H-M   'P 1'
#
loop_
_entity.id
_entity.type
_entity.pdbx_description
1 polymer ?
#
loop_
_entity_poly.entity_id
_entity_poly.type
_entity_poly.pdbx_seq_one_letter_code
_entity_poly.pdbx_strand_id
1 'polypeptide(L)'
;MVISGILVLAKQGKTEEVVVSLKEISGVEVHHVEDEKIVITLESETIDSSYEVSEQLEKVDHVAGVYLVYTNFEDDPSLDLEYRAFDK
;
A
#
# COMPACT_ATOMS: atom_id res chain seq x y z
N MET A 1 -5.31 12.19 -4.98
CA MET A 1 -5.32 11.04 -4.06
C MET A 1 -4.38 9.96 -4.58
N VAL A 2 -3.78 9.16 -3.70
CA VAL A 2 -2.86 8.07 -4.04
C VAL A 2 -3.45 6.76 -3.57
N ILE A 3 -3.55 5.79 -4.48
CA ILE A 3 -4.05 4.44 -4.20
C ILE A 3 -2.97 3.44 -4.56
N SER A 4 -2.49 2.70 -3.57
CA SER A 4 -1.38 1.76 -3.74
C SER A 4 -1.84 0.33 -3.42
N GLY A 5 -1.55 -0.61 -4.32
CA GLY A 5 -1.66 -2.03 -4.03
C GLY A 5 -0.34 -2.54 -3.47
N ILE A 6 -0.38 -3.17 -2.29
CA ILE A 6 0.82 -3.60 -1.57
C ILE A 6 0.69 -5.06 -1.17
N LEU A 7 1.76 -5.82 -1.37
CA LEU A 7 1.93 -7.15 -0.81
C LEU A 7 2.75 -7.03 0.48
N VAL A 8 2.17 -7.42 1.61
CA VAL A 8 2.86 -7.56 2.88
C VAL A 8 3.15 -9.05 3.11
N LEU A 9 4.40 -9.36 3.46
CA LEU A 9 4.79 -10.70 3.91
C LEU A 9 4.88 -10.71 5.42
N ALA A 10 4.19 -11.65 6.06
CA ALA A 10 4.33 -11.94 7.48
C ALA A 10 5.44 -12.98 7.71
N LYS A 11 5.97 -13.03 8.94
CA LYS A 11 6.75 -14.18 9.40
C LYS A 11 5.85 -15.41 9.51
N GLN A 12 6.42 -16.60 9.29
CA GLN A 12 5.70 -17.87 9.37
C GLN A 12 4.92 -18.01 10.69
N GLY A 13 3.63 -18.34 10.59
CA GLY A 13 2.74 -18.50 11.74
C GLY A 13 2.31 -17.21 12.44
N LYS A 14 2.64 -16.03 11.87
CA LYS A 14 2.31 -14.71 12.44
C LYS A 14 1.32 -13.89 11.61
N THR A 15 0.78 -14.46 10.53
CA THR A 15 -0.12 -13.77 9.60
C THR A 15 -1.32 -13.13 10.30
N GLU A 16 -1.99 -13.84 11.21
CA GLU A 16 -3.17 -13.30 11.90
C GLU A 16 -2.85 -12.07 12.75
N GLU A 17 -1.72 -12.08 13.46
CA GLU A 17 -1.25 -10.94 14.28
C GLU A 17 -0.96 -9.72 13.40
N VAL A 18 -0.26 -9.93 12.27
CA VAL A 18 0.02 -8.87 11.30
C VAL A 18 -1.29 -8.32 10.73
N VAL A 19 -2.24 -9.16 10.33
CA VAL A 19 -3.53 -8.71 9.78
C VAL A 19 -4.32 -7.86 10.79
N VAL A 20 -4.30 -8.22 12.07
CA VAL A 20 -4.94 -7.42 13.13
C VAL A 20 -4.30 -6.03 13.19
N SER A 21 -2.98 -5.95 13.25
CA SER A 21 -2.26 -4.66 13.29
C SER A 21 -2.48 -3.82 12.03
N LEU A 22 -2.49 -4.45 10.84
CA LEU A 22 -2.70 -3.74 9.58
C LEU A 22 -4.08 -3.07 9.52
N LYS A 23 -5.12 -3.72 10.05
CA LYS A 23 -6.48 -3.17 10.08
C LYS A 23 -6.65 -1.97 11.02
N GLU A 24 -5.69 -1.71 11.90
CA GLU A 24 -5.68 -0.54 12.79
C GLU A 24 -5.04 0.69 12.13
N ILE A 25 -4.37 0.52 10.98
CA ILE A 25 -3.70 1.60 10.26
C ILE A 25 -4.71 2.30 9.36
N SER A 26 -4.83 3.62 9.54
CA SER A 26 -5.73 4.44 8.72
C SER A 26 -5.33 4.38 7.24
N GLY A 27 -6.31 4.19 6.36
CA GLY A 27 -6.11 4.09 4.92
C GLY A 27 -5.70 2.70 4.43
N VAL A 28 -5.50 1.71 5.32
CA VAL A 28 -5.18 0.34 4.95
C VAL A 28 -6.44 -0.53 4.93
N GLU A 29 -6.68 -1.20 3.81
CA GLU A 29 -7.69 -2.24 3.67
C GLU A 29 -7.02 -3.59 3.33
N VAL A 30 -7.34 -4.64 4.09
CA VAL A 30 -6.87 -6.00 3.80
C VAL A 30 -7.86 -6.71 2.87
N HIS A 31 -7.44 -6.99 1.63
CA HIS A 31 -8.27 -7.63 0.60
C HIS A 31 -8.16 -9.15 0.58
N HIS A 32 -6.95 -9.68 0.77
CA HIS A 32 -6.72 -11.11 0.68
C HIS A 32 -5.58 -11.57 1.59
N VAL A 33 -5.68 -12.81 2.07
CA VAL A 33 -4.67 -13.46 2.90
C VAL A 33 -4.49 -14.89 2.40
N GLU A 34 -3.25 -15.26 2.09
CA GLU A 34 -2.86 -16.60 1.67
C GLU A 34 -1.50 -16.95 2.28
N ASP A 35 -1.47 -17.90 3.21
CA ASP A 35 -0.30 -18.27 4.01
C ASP A 35 0.35 -17.04 4.68
N GLU A 36 1.62 -16.71 4.35
CA GLU A 36 2.32 -15.52 4.83
C GLU A 36 2.08 -14.26 3.99
N LYS A 37 1.28 -14.33 2.92
CA LYS A 37 1.03 -13.21 2.00
C LYS A 37 -0.27 -12.51 2.34
N ILE A 38 -0.19 -11.19 2.47
CA ILE A 38 -1.33 -10.33 2.76
C ILE A 38 -1.38 -9.26 1.66
N VAL A 39 -2.48 -9.22 0.91
CA VAL A 39 -2.73 -8.19 -0.11
C VAL A 39 -3.54 -7.09 0.52
N ILE A 40 -3.03 -5.87 0.47
CA ILE A 40 -3.70 -4.68 0.96
C ILE A 40 -3.82 -3.61 -0.12
N THR A 41 -4.80 -2.73 0.06
CA THR A 41 -4.81 -1.40 -0.57
C THR A 41 -4.47 -0.36 0.49
N LEU A 42 -3.68 0.63 0.10
CA LEU A 42 -3.39 1.83 0.86
C LEU A 42 -3.93 3.04 0.11
N GLU A 43 -4.90 3.74 0.71
CA GLU A 43 -5.42 5.02 0.22
C GLU A 43 -4.87 6.16 1.07
N SER A 44 -4.36 7.20 0.42
CA SER A 44 -3.85 8.39 1.08
C SER A 44 -4.07 9.65 0.25
N GLU A 45 -4.16 10.80 0.91
CA GLU A 45 -4.42 12.08 0.24
C GLU A 45 -3.24 12.53 -0.64
N THR A 46 -2.02 12.26 -0.20
CA THR A 46 -0.78 12.71 -0.85
C THR A 46 0.23 11.58 -1.00
N ILE A 47 1.24 11.78 -1.85
CA ILE A 47 2.37 10.86 -2.02
C ILE A 47 3.16 10.74 -0.72
N ASP A 48 3.44 11.87 -0.06
CA ASP A 48 4.18 11.90 1.19
C ASP A 48 3.46 11.09 2.29
N SER A 49 2.14 11.25 2.43
CA SER A 49 1.36 10.45 3.39
C SER A 49 1.31 8.97 3.02
N SER A 50 1.27 8.63 1.73
CA SER A 50 1.39 7.23 1.27
C SER A 50 2.72 6.61 1.68
N TYR A 51 3.80 7.37 1.52
CA TYR A 51 5.15 6.95 1.86
C TYR A 51 5.32 6.79 3.38
N GLU A 52 4.82 7.74 4.18
CA GLU A 52 4.84 7.65 5.64
C GLU A 52 4.10 6.42 6.18
N VAL A 53 2.93 6.09 5.62
CA VAL A 53 2.21 4.87 5.99
C VAL A 53 2.97 3.63 5.54
N SER A 54 3.56 3.64 4.35
CA SER A 54 4.39 2.52 3.88
C SER A 54 5.58 2.23 4.80
N GLU A 55 6.24 3.27 5.33
CA GLU A 55 7.28 3.10 6.35
C GLU A 55 6.75 2.57 7.69
N GLN A 56 5.49 2.85 8.03
CA GLN A 56 4.85 2.28 9.23
C GLN A 56 4.57 0.79 9.03
N LEU A 57 4.15 0.35 7.84
CA LEU A 57 3.93 -1.06 7.50
C LEU A 57 5.18 -1.90 7.75
N GLU A 58 6.35 -1.41 7.35
CA GLU A 58 7.64 -2.11 7.57
C GLU A 58 7.99 -2.26 9.05
N LYS A 59 7.45 -1.39 9.92
CA LYS A 59 7.70 -1.38 11.37
C LYS A 59 6.67 -2.19 12.16
N VAL A 60 5.60 -2.67 11.52
CA VAL A 60 4.63 -3.56 12.16
C VAL A 60 5.33 -4.85 12.60
N ASP A 61 5.10 -5.26 13.85
CA ASP A 61 5.76 -6.46 14.35
C ASP A 61 5.39 -7.68 13.50
N HIS A 62 6.37 -8.55 13.30
CA HIS A 62 6.26 -9.76 12.52
C HIS A 62 6.07 -9.58 11.01
N VAL A 63 6.08 -8.35 10.49
CA VAL A 63 6.28 -8.12 9.06
C VAL A 63 7.70 -8.55 8.66
N ALA A 64 7.79 -9.29 7.56
CA ALA A 64 9.02 -9.77 6.95
C ALA A 64 9.38 -8.99 5.67
N GLY A 65 8.41 -8.32 5.05
CA GLY A 65 8.64 -7.44 3.91
C GLY A 65 7.38 -6.76 3.42
N VAL A 66 7.55 -5.62 2.75
CA VAL A 66 6.50 -4.81 2.15
C VAL A 66 6.90 -4.55 0.70
N TYR A 67 6.01 -4.84 -0.25
CA TYR A 67 6.29 -4.74 -1.66
C TYR A 67 5.18 -3.97 -2.35
N LEU A 68 5.52 -2.80 -2.90
CA LEU A 68 4.61 -2.04 -3.74
C LEU A 68 4.38 -2.80 -5.06
N VAL A 69 3.13 -3.13 -5.35
CA VAL A 69 2.72 -3.83 -6.57
C VAL A 69 2.30 -2.84 -7.63
N TYR A 70 1.51 -1.85 -7.26
CA TYR A 70 1.15 -0.72 -8.12
C TYR A 70 0.83 0.51 -7.28
N THR A 71 0.92 1.68 -7.90
CA THR A 71 0.36 2.94 -7.41
C THR A 71 -0.41 3.60 -8.52
N ASN A 72 -1.60 4.10 -8.19
CA ASN A 72 -2.38 5.00 -9.01
C ASN A 72 -2.46 6.36 -8.33
N PHE A 73 -2.42 7.42 -9.11
CA PHE A 73 -2.58 8.80 -8.66
C PHE A 73 -3.89 9.32 -9.27
N GLU A 74 -4.95 9.38 -8.48
CA GLU A 74 -6.19 10.03 -8.89
C GLU A 74 -6.02 11.55 -8.71
N ASP A 75 -6.35 12.33 -9.74
CA ASP A 75 -6.26 13.80 -9.75
C ASP A 75 -4.84 14.38 -9.56
N ASP A 76 -3.82 13.86 -10.26
CA ASP A 76 -2.55 14.60 -10.44
C ASP A 76 -2.60 15.42 -11.75
N PRO A 77 -2.77 16.76 -11.70
CA PRO A 77 -2.82 17.61 -12.89
C PRO A 77 -1.49 17.61 -13.68
N SER A 78 -0.39 17.19 -13.05
CA SER A 78 0.92 17.08 -13.71
C SER A 78 1.02 15.83 -14.59
N LEU A 79 0.27 14.76 -14.28
CA LEU A 79 0.15 13.57 -15.12
C LEU A 79 -0.76 13.80 -16.35
N ASP A 80 -1.79 14.66 -16.22
CA ASP A 80 -2.65 15.06 -17.34
C ASP A 80 -1.91 15.85 -18.43
N LEU A 81 -0.85 16.58 -18.06
CA LEU A 81 -0.06 17.40 -18.99
C LEU A 81 0.91 16.56 -19.83
N GLU A 82 1.45 15.46 -19.30
CA GLU A 82 2.34 14.57 -20.06
C GLU A 82 1.56 13.74 -21.10
N TYR A 83 0.34 13.30 -20.80
CA TYR A 83 -0.47 12.52 -21.74
C TYR A 83 -0.91 13.31 -22.99
N ARG A 84 -1.13 14.63 -22.86
CA ARG A 84 -1.47 15.49 -24.02
C ARG A 84 -0.31 15.80 -24.96
N ALA A 85 0.93 15.48 -24.57
CA ALA A 85 2.11 15.74 -25.40
C ALA A 85 2.36 14.66 -26.49
N PHE A 86 1.72 13.49 -26.38
CA PHE A 86 1.88 12.37 -27.31
C PHE A 86 0.73 12.21 -28.33
N ASP A 87 -0.36 12.96 -28.18
CA ASP A 87 -1.38 13.11 -29.23
C ASP A 87 -0.92 14.19 -30.23
N LYS A 88 -0.06 13.80 -31.18
CA LYS A 88 0.22 14.56 -32.41
C LYS A 88 -0.03 13.72 -33.65
#